data_AF-A0AA39YCY7-F1
#
_entry.id   AF-A0AA39YCY7-F1
#
_cell.length_a   1.000
_cell.length_b   1.000
_cell.length_c   1.000
_cell.angle_alpha   90.00
_cell.angle_beta   90.00
_cell.angle_gamma   90.00
#
_symmetry.space_group_name_H-M   'P 1'
#
loop_
_entity.id
_entity.type
_entity.pdbx_description
1 polymer ?
#
loop_
_entity_poly.entity_id
_entity_poly.type
_entity_poly.pdbx_seq_one_letter_code
_entity_poly.pdbx_strand_id
1 'polypeptide(L)'
;MTELCVMCDKLASTKCTRCDATLYSSDACLRSDVENHDLVCTSFGFLPPLPAMDGKCVLGILFPGNDTRPELVWVPISGFADGDTGISFEEAEIGSYFDPTAVPERLYSERNRVRNRDTRSMLEAWHATSGTANKCIKAMGGNGDGPFYDWRGSVLVLAMTRPTGFMVDPGAYKNAEPADFRDAADFLLDHGNDLHGNLLRQTLGTLGGRPAELGASLGSKAVQPANENGGGNTIVAEME
;
A
#
# COMPACT_ATOMS: atom_id res chain seq x y z
N MET A 1 20.60 -16.97 -8.35
CA MET A 1 19.66 -15.96 -7.81
C MET A 1 20.41 -14.65 -7.73
N THR A 2 19.83 -13.58 -8.24
CA THR A 2 20.46 -12.26 -8.22
C THR A 2 20.15 -11.59 -6.88
N GLU A 3 21.18 -11.27 -6.10
CA GLU A 3 21.03 -10.58 -4.81
C GLU A 3 20.73 -9.08 -5.08
N LEU A 4 19.46 -8.69 -4.94
CA LEU A 4 18.99 -7.34 -5.24
C LEU A 4 18.78 -6.50 -3.97
N CYS A 5 19.07 -5.21 -4.07
CA CYS A 5 18.82 -4.23 -3.03
C CYS A 5 17.33 -4.10 -2.73
N VAL A 6 16.94 -4.24 -1.46
CA VAL A 6 15.54 -4.14 -1.02
C VAL A 6 14.90 -2.77 -1.36
N MET A 7 15.73 -1.72 -1.43
CA MET A 7 15.24 -0.36 -1.60
C MET A 7 15.04 0.05 -3.06
N CYS A 8 15.86 -0.45 -3.98
CA CYS A 8 15.92 0.07 -5.36
C CYS A 8 16.13 -1.00 -6.45
N ASP A 9 16.18 -2.28 -6.10
CA ASP A 9 16.38 -3.42 -7.01
C ASP A 9 17.63 -3.38 -7.89
N LYS A 10 18.60 -2.52 -7.58
CA LYS A 10 19.96 -2.63 -8.11
C LYS A 10 20.68 -3.81 -7.46
N LEU A 11 21.73 -4.31 -8.10
CA LEU A 11 22.61 -5.32 -7.51
C LEU A 11 23.08 -4.86 -6.13
N ALA A 12 22.89 -5.72 -5.14
CA ALA A 12 23.35 -5.45 -3.80
C ALA A 12 24.86 -5.67 -3.68
N SER A 13 25.49 -4.86 -2.84
CA SER A 13 26.91 -4.96 -2.50
C SER A 13 27.13 -5.20 -1.02
N THR A 14 26.10 -4.97 -0.19
CA THR A 14 26.20 -4.95 1.26
C THR A 14 25.03 -5.72 1.87
N LYS A 15 25.32 -6.59 2.83
CA LYS A 15 24.31 -7.29 3.66
C LYS A 15 24.15 -6.60 5.00
N CYS A 16 22.96 -6.68 5.59
CA CYS A 16 22.76 -6.26 6.96
C CYS A 16 23.55 -7.17 7.90
N THR A 17 24.43 -6.60 8.71
CA THR A 17 25.32 -7.35 9.62
C THR A 17 24.60 -7.98 10.82
N ARG A 18 23.35 -7.58 11.12
CA ARG A 18 22.58 -8.13 12.24
C ARG A 18 21.73 -9.34 11.86
N CYS A 19 21.05 -9.28 10.72
CA CYS A 19 20.11 -10.33 10.30
C CYS A 19 20.61 -11.20 9.15
N ASP A 20 21.62 -10.73 8.39
CA ASP A 20 22.12 -11.34 7.14
C ASP A 20 21.07 -11.60 6.04
N ALA A 21 19.81 -11.26 6.27
CA ALA A 21 18.68 -11.52 5.38
C ALA A 21 18.35 -10.35 4.44
N THR A 22 18.85 -9.14 4.73
CA THR A 22 18.55 -7.93 3.95
C THR A 22 19.77 -7.41 3.20
N LEU A 23 19.54 -7.01 1.96
CA LEU A 23 20.56 -6.64 0.98
C LEU A 23 20.38 -5.19 0.53
N TYR A 24 21.49 -4.46 0.44
CA TYR A 24 21.54 -3.06 0.02
C TYR A 24 22.61 -2.85 -1.06
N SER A 25 22.36 -1.94 -1.99
CA SER A 25 23.35 -1.53 -3.01
C SER A 25 24.26 -0.39 -2.54
N SER A 26 23.94 0.26 -1.42
CA SER A 26 24.71 1.36 -0.85
C SER A 26 24.32 1.68 0.59
N ASP A 27 25.20 2.37 1.32
CA ASP A 27 24.92 2.89 2.67
C ASP A 27 23.78 3.91 2.69
N ALA A 28 23.51 4.58 1.56
CA ALA A 28 22.35 5.46 1.44
C ALA A 28 21.05 4.65 1.46
N CYS A 29 20.99 3.52 0.77
CA CYS A 29 19.81 2.63 0.81
C CYS A 29 19.62 2.06 2.22
N LEU A 30 20.69 1.62 2.87
CA LEU A 30 20.63 1.11 4.25
C LEU A 30 20.10 2.17 5.22
N ARG A 31 20.68 3.38 5.21
CA ARG A 31 20.26 4.47 6.10
C ARG A 31 18.82 4.91 5.85
N SER A 32 18.35 4.87 4.60
CA SER A 32 16.95 5.17 4.27
C SER A 32 15.97 4.10 4.76
N ASP A 33 16.42 2.87 5.01
CA ASP A 33 15.55 1.78 5.47
C ASP A 33 15.62 1.54 6.97
N VAL A 34 16.69 2.00 7.63
CA VAL A 34 17.07 1.61 9.00
C VAL A 34 15.91 1.67 9.98
N GLU A 35 15.10 2.74 9.97
CA GLU A 35 14.00 2.90 10.93
C GLU A 35 12.93 1.81 10.80
N ASN A 36 12.59 1.40 9.58
CA ASN A 36 11.62 0.34 9.34
C ASN A 36 12.29 -1.03 9.47
N HIS A 37 13.48 -1.20 8.90
CA HIS A 37 14.22 -2.45 8.95
C HIS A 37 14.47 -2.89 10.40
N ASP A 38 14.83 -1.97 11.30
CA ASP A 38 15.07 -2.24 12.73
C ASP A 38 13.85 -2.85 13.44
N LEU A 39 12.64 -2.60 12.95
CA LEU A 39 11.42 -3.16 13.53
C LEU A 39 11.39 -4.68 13.43
N VAL A 40 11.91 -5.25 12.35
CA VAL A 40 11.85 -6.68 12.02
C VAL A 40 13.22 -7.34 11.84
N CYS A 41 14.31 -6.57 11.90
CA CYS A 41 15.67 -7.02 11.60
C CYS A 41 16.02 -8.29 12.37
N THR A 42 15.93 -8.24 13.71
CA THR A 42 16.24 -9.38 14.55
C THR A 42 15.29 -10.55 14.30
N SER A 43 14.01 -10.29 14.06
CA SER A 43 13.01 -11.33 13.80
C SER A 43 13.32 -12.13 12.53
N PHE A 44 13.81 -11.47 11.47
CA PHE A 44 14.26 -12.18 10.26
C PHE A 44 15.58 -12.94 10.45
N GLY A 45 16.42 -12.55 11.41
CA GLY A 45 17.62 -13.32 11.78
C GLY A 45 17.29 -14.53 12.67
N PHE A 46 16.19 -14.47 13.41
CA PHE A 46 15.77 -15.50 14.36
C PHE A 46 14.25 -15.72 14.24
N LEU A 47 13.87 -16.48 13.22
CA LEU A 47 12.46 -16.78 12.98
C LEU A 47 11.81 -17.48 14.18
N PRO A 48 10.51 -17.22 14.45
CA PRO A 48 9.78 -17.98 15.46
C PRO A 48 9.82 -19.47 15.14
N PRO A 49 9.83 -20.37 16.14
CA PRO A 49 9.75 -21.80 15.91
C PRO A 49 8.53 -22.15 15.05
N LEU A 50 8.74 -23.00 14.05
CA LEU A 50 7.63 -23.50 13.22
C LEU A 50 6.66 -24.28 14.13
N PRO A 51 5.35 -23.95 14.12
CA PRO A 51 4.37 -24.67 14.92
C PRO A 51 4.35 -26.16 14.57
N ALA A 52 4.16 -27.00 15.58
CA ALA A 52 3.88 -28.41 15.37
C ALA A 52 2.43 -28.56 14.87
N MET A 53 2.24 -28.39 13.56
CA MET A 53 0.94 -28.55 12.90
C MET A 53 1.07 -29.46 11.70
N ASP A 54 0.03 -30.24 11.43
CA ASP A 54 -0.09 -31.03 10.23
C ASP A 54 -0.52 -30.10 9.08
N GLY A 55 0.35 -29.91 8.08
CA GLY A 55 0.02 -29.14 6.88
C GLY A 55 1.02 -28.05 6.54
N LYS A 56 0.67 -27.24 5.53
CA LYS A 56 1.50 -26.13 5.07
C LYS A 56 1.31 -24.95 6.00
N CYS A 57 2.41 -24.33 6.42
CA CYS A 57 2.41 -23.04 7.08
C CYS A 57 3.35 -22.10 6.35
N VAL A 58 3.00 -20.82 6.30
CA VAL A 58 3.85 -19.78 5.71
C VAL A 58 4.11 -18.68 6.72
N LEU A 59 5.27 -18.05 6.61
CA LEU A 59 5.60 -16.88 7.42
C LEU A 59 4.86 -15.65 6.87
N GLY A 60 4.02 -15.04 7.70
CA GLY A 60 3.33 -13.78 7.45
C GLY A 60 3.88 -12.64 8.32
N ILE A 61 3.43 -11.43 8.02
CA ILE A 61 3.80 -10.21 8.75
C ILE A 61 2.54 -9.63 9.37
N LEU A 62 2.46 -9.68 10.70
CA LEU A 62 1.37 -9.13 11.48
C LEU A 62 1.72 -7.71 11.94
N PHE A 63 0.82 -6.77 11.69
CA PHE A 63 0.81 -5.43 12.24
C PHE A 63 -0.28 -5.39 13.30
N PRO A 64 0.03 -5.71 14.56
CA PRO A 64 -0.98 -5.79 15.62
C PRO A 64 -1.65 -4.44 15.85
N GLY A 65 -2.97 -4.42 16.02
CA GLY A 65 -3.72 -3.17 16.20
C GLY A 65 -3.36 -2.42 17.49
N ASN A 66 -2.93 -3.15 18.53
CA ASN A 66 -2.73 -2.63 19.88
C ASN A 66 -1.26 -2.46 20.30
N ASP A 67 -0.31 -2.95 19.50
CA ASP A 67 1.14 -2.78 19.72
C ASP A 67 1.71 -1.82 18.68
N THR A 68 2.95 -1.39 18.87
CA THR A 68 3.71 -0.50 17.99
C THR A 68 4.68 -1.26 17.08
N ARG A 69 4.97 -2.54 17.36
CA ARG A 69 5.94 -3.33 16.59
C ARG A 69 5.27 -4.42 15.76
N PRO A 70 5.69 -4.60 14.50
CA PRO A 70 5.26 -5.72 13.67
C PRO A 70 5.87 -7.04 14.15
N GLU A 71 5.19 -8.14 13.86
CA GLU A 71 5.56 -9.49 14.26
C GLU A 71 5.60 -10.42 13.05
N LEU A 72 6.53 -11.38 13.06
CA LEU A 72 6.52 -12.48 12.09
C LEU A 72 5.73 -13.63 12.69
N VAL A 73 4.73 -14.12 11.97
CA VAL A 73 3.78 -15.14 12.46
C VAL A 73 3.64 -16.28 11.46
N TRP A 74 3.45 -17.50 11.95
CA TRP A 74 3.21 -18.67 11.10
C TRP A 74 1.72 -18.84 10.84
N VAL A 75 1.32 -18.70 9.58
CA VAL A 75 -0.07 -18.78 9.15
C VAL A 75 -0.34 -20.15 8.51
N PRO A 76 -1.27 -20.95 9.07
CA PRO A 76 -1.69 -22.19 8.43
C PRO A 76 -2.31 -21.91 7.06
N ILE A 77 -1.96 -22.74 6.08
CA ILE A 77 -2.51 -22.72 4.75
C ILE A 77 -3.23 -24.04 4.50
N SER A 78 -4.52 -23.94 4.20
CA SER A 78 -5.32 -25.07 3.74
C SER A 78 -5.35 -25.10 2.22
N GLY A 79 -5.36 -26.30 1.64
CA GLY A 79 -5.46 -26.50 0.21
C GLY A 79 -6.74 -27.24 -0.13
N PHE A 80 -7.46 -26.82 -1.16
CA PHE A 80 -8.60 -27.56 -1.69
C PHE A 80 -8.52 -27.64 -3.21
N ALA A 81 -8.96 -28.77 -3.76
CA ALA A 81 -9.11 -28.93 -5.20
C ALA A 81 -10.57 -28.77 -5.56
N ASP A 82 -10.86 -27.93 -6.53
CA ASP A 82 -12.19 -27.87 -7.14
C ASP A 82 -12.41 -29.17 -7.92
N GLY A 83 -13.44 -29.93 -7.54
CA GLY A 83 -13.69 -31.27 -8.06
C GLY A 83 -14.08 -31.30 -9.54
N ASP A 84 -14.58 -30.19 -10.08
CA ASP A 84 -15.06 -30.09 -11.46
C ASP A 84 -13.94 -29.65 -12.42
N THR A 85 -13.07 -28.76 -11.97
CA THR A 85 -11.98 -28.18 -12.78
C THR A 85 -10.62 -28.82 -12.51
N GLY A 86 -10.44 -29.49 -11.37
CA GLY A 86 -9.16 -30.02 -10.90
C GLY A 86 -8.15 -28.95 -10.49
N ILE A 87 -8.57 -27.68 -10.40
CA ILE A 87 -7.72 -26.56 -10.00
C ILE A 87 -7.57 -26.59 -8.47
N SER A 88 -6.31 -26.47 -8.01
CA SER A 88 -5.99 -26.38 -6.59
C SER A 88 -5.93 -24.93 -6.14
N PHE A 89 -6.59 -24.64 -5.02
CA PHE A 89 -6.62 -23.35 -4.36
C PHE A 89 -5.96 -23.46 -2.99
N GLU A 90 -5.32 -22.38 -2.56
CA GLU A 90 -4.80 -22.23 -1.21
C GLU A 90 -5.59 -21.14 -0.47
N GLU A 91 -5.92 -21.39 0.80
CA GLU A 91 -6.60 -20.45 1.68
C GLU A 91 -5.86 -20.32 3.00
N ALA A 92 -5.62 -19.07 3.41
CA ALA A 92 -4.94 -18.75 4.66
C ALA A 92 -5.91 -18.76 5.84
N GLU A 93 -5.56 -19.46 6.91
CA GLU A 93 -6.33 -19.48 8.15
C GLU A 93 -6.03 -18.22 8.97
N ILE A 94 -6.78 -17.15 8.71
CA ILE A 94 -6.50 -15.84 9.29
C ILE A 94 -7.24 -15.55 10.60
N GLY A 95 -8.26 -16.33 10.95
CA GLY A 95 -9.23 -15.97 11.99
C GLY A 95 -8.63 -15.68 13.38
N SER A 96 -7.51 -16.33 13.73
CA SER A 96 -6.82 -16.14 15.00
C SER A 96 -6.13 -14.78 15.15
N TYR A 97 -5.93 -14.05 14.06
CA TYR A 97 -5.22 -12.76 14.04
C TYR A 97 -6.15 -11.54 14.13
N PHE A 98 -7.46 -11.76 14.04
CA PHE A 98 -8.47 -10.72 14.03
C PHE A 98 -9.47 -10.91 15.17
N ASP A 99 -10.17 -9.83 15.53
CA ASP A 99 -11.29 -9.94 16.46
C ASP A 99 -12.36 -10.87 15.86
N PRO A 100 -12.93 -11.84 16.62
CA PRO A 100 -13.94 -12.77 16.09
C PRO A 100 -15.20 -12.10 15.53
N THR A 101 -15.45 -10.85 15.92
CA THR A 101 -16.58 -10.04 15.43
C THR A 101 -16.21 -9.16 14.24
N ALA A 102 -14.92 -8.99 13.95
CA ALA A 102 -14.47 -8.30 12.76
C ALA A 102 -14.70 -9.18 11.53
N VAL A 103 -15.04 -8.53 10.41
CA VAL A 103 -15.05 -9.15 9.09
C VAL A 103 -13.84 -8.59 8.34
N PRO A 104 -12.72 -9.33 8.26
CA PRO A 104 -11.53 -8.85 7.58
C PRO A 104 -11.77 -8.73 6.07
N GLU A 105 -11.30 -7.64 5.49
CA GLU A 105 -11.25 -7.43 4.05
C GLU A 105 -9.83 -7.70 3.53
N ARG A 106 -9.72 -8.01 2.24
CA ARG A 106 -8.45 -8.33 1.57
C ARG A 106 -8.14 -7.31 0.48
N LEU A 107 -6.90 -6.88 0.47
CA LEU A 107 -6.33 -6.02 -0.57
C LEU A 107 -5.10 -6.71 -1.17
N TYR A 108 -4.88 -6.46 -2.46
CA TYR A 108 -3.73 -6.99 -3.17
C TYR A 108 -2.81 -5.86 -3.63
N SER A 109 -1.50 -6.11 -3.57
CA SER A 109 -0.51 -5.21 -4.15
C SER A 109 0.60 -5.99 -4.85
N GLU A 110 0.77 -5.69 -6.13
CA GLU A 110 1.90 -6.16 -6.95
C GLU A 110 2.84 -5.00 -7.35
N ARG A 111 2.61 -3.80 -6.83
CA ARG A 111 3.34 -2.60 -7.21
C ARG A 111 3.69 -1.78 -5.96
N ASN A 112 4.98 -1.57 -5.73
CA ASN A 112 5.46 -0.60 -4.76
C ASN A 112 5.52 0.79 -5.42
N ARG A 113 4.50 1.60 -5.14
CA ARG A 113 4.32 2.94 -5.74
C ARG A 113 5.32 3.96 -5.19
N VAL A 114 5.64 3.87 -3.90
CA VAL A 114 6.64 4.73 -3.22
C VAL A 114 8.01 4.60 -3.89
N ARG A 115 8.37 3.39 -4.30
CA ARG A 115 9.68 3.10 -4.93
C ARG A 115 9.64 3.02 -6.44
N ASN A 116 8.46 3.20 -7.03
CA ASN A 116 8.22 3.08 -8.45
C ASN A 116 8.79 1.77 -9.03
N ARG A 117 8.57 0.65 -8.35
CA ARG A 117 8.96 -0.70 -8.80
C ARG A 117 7.90 -1.75 -8.50
N ASP A 118 8.01 -2.89 -9.16
CA ASP A 118 7.15 -4.03 -8.87
C ASP A 118 7.59 -4.64 -7.53
N THR A 119 6.64 -5.17 -6.77
CA THR A 119 6.95 -5.92 -5.56
C THR A 119 7.63 -7.24 -5.93
N ARG A 120 8.47 -7.80 -5.06
CA ARG A 120 9.10 -9.10 -5.36
C ARG A 120 8.10 -10.26 -5.31
N SER A 121 7.12 -10.13 -4.43
CA SER A 121 6.00 -11.05 -4.27
C SER A 121 4.70 -10.28 -4.45
N MET A 122 3.63 -10.94 -4.87
CA MET A 122 2.31 -10.35 -4.73
C MET A 122 1.97 -10.32 -3.25
N LEU A 123 1.57 -9.16 -2.74
CA LEU A 123 1.17 -9.01 -1.34
C LEU A 123 -0.34 -9.16 -1.25
N GLU A 124 -0.79 -9.98 -0.30
CA GLU A 124 -2.18 -10.03 0.15
C GLU A 124 -2.24 -9.47 1.57
N ALA A 125 -2.94 -8.35 1.74
CA ALA A 125 -3.11 -7.66 3.00
C ALA A 125 -4.55 -7.83 3.51
N TRP A 126 -4.70 -8.58 4.59
CA TRP A 126 -5.94 -8.72 5.34
C TRP A 126 -6.01 -7.63 6.40
N HIS A 127 -7.12 -6.90 6.48
CA HIS A 127 -7.31 -5.84 7.46
C HIS A 127 -8.72 -5.84 8.03
N ALA A 128 -8.86 -5.42 9.29
CA ALA A 128 -10.18 -5.15 9.84
C ALA A 128 -10.73 -3.82 9.28
N THR A 129 -12.04 -3.77 9.05
CA THR A 129 -12.78 -2.56 8.64
C THR A 129 -13.30 -1.76 9.84
N SER A 130 -13.20 -2.33 11.03
CA SER A 130 -13.69 -1.76 12.28
C SER A 130 -12.69 -1.96 13.42
N GLY A 131 -12.97 -1.34 14.56
CA GLY A 131 -12.07 -1.32 15.72
C GLY A 131 -11.31 0.00 15.88
N THR A 132 -10.26 -0.03 16.69
CA THR A 132 -9.38 1.12 16.96
C THR A 132 -8.32 1.29 15.87
N ALA A 133 -7.85 2.51 15.66
CA ALA A 133 -6.72 2.79 14.76
C ALA A 133 -5.51 1.91 15.10
N ASN A 134 -4.88 1.34 14.07
CA ASN A 134 -3.74 0.44 14.19
C ASN A 134 -2.50 1.21 14.67
N LYS A 135 -2.09 0.95 15.92
CA LYS A 135 -0.94 1.63 16.53
C LYS A 135 0.38 1.28 15.88
N CYS A 136 0.51 0.06 15.36
CA CYS A 136 1.73 -0.42 14.72
C CYS A 136 2.00 0.36 13.44
N ILE A 137 1.01 0.43 12.54
CA ILE A 137 1.12 1.17 11.27
C ILE A 137 1.33 2.66 11.53
N LYS A 138 0.63 3.23 12.51
CA LYS A 138 0.85 4.63 12.90
C LYS A 138 2.29 4.87 13.38
N ALA A 139 2.84 3.99 14.21
CA ALA A 139 4.22 4.10 14.71
C ALA A 139 5.26 3.94 13.60
N MET A 140 5.01 3.10 12.60
CA MET A 140 5.91 2.95 11.43
C MET A 140 6.03 4.24 10.61
N GLY A 141 5.00 5.08 10.60
CA GLY A 141 5.03 6.40 9.94
C GLY A 141 5.93 7.43 10.65
N GLY A 142 6.46 7.09 11.84
CA GLY A 142 7.34 7.96 12.61
C GLY A 142 6.66 9.28 13.00
N ASN A 143 7.40 10.39 12.86
CA ASN A 143 6.91 11.75 13.12
C ASN A 143 6.19 12.38 11.92
N GLY A 144 5.91 11.62 10.86
CA GLY A 144 5.17 12.11 9.69
C GLY A 144 3.67 12.26 9.95
N ASP A 145 2.92 12.57 8.89
CA ASP A 145 1.45 12.75 8.94
C ASP A 145 0.67 11.44 9.23
N GLY A 146 1.37 10.32 9.45
CA GLY A 146 0.78 9.00 9.62
C GLY A 146 0.39 8.34 8.29
N PRO A 147 -0.27 7.17 8.33
CA PRO A 147 -0.78 6.52 7.12
C PRO A 147 -1.93 7.33 6.50
N PHE A 148 -2.03 7.34 5.17
CA PHE A 148 -3.14 8.00 4.45
C PHE A 148 -4.48 7.26 4.62
N TYR A 149 -4.43 5.95 4.88
CA TYR A 149 -5.60 5.13 5.15
C TYR A 149 -5.77 4.88 6.66
N ASP A 150 -7.01 4.97 7.15
CA ASP A 150 -7.36 4.68 8.55
C ASP A 150 -7.40 3.17 8.80
N TRP A 151 -6.23 2.54 8.85
CA TRP A 151 -6.10 1.13 9.19
C TRP A 151 -6.61 0.88 10.60
N ARG A 152 -7.57 -0.05 10.74
CA ARG A 152 -8.17 -0.41 12.02
C ARG A 152 -7.89 -1.85 12.38
N GLY A 153 -7.85 -2.13 13.68
CA GLY A 153 -7.56 -3.46 14.21
C GLY A 153 -6.19 -3.96 13.76
N SER A 154 -6.00 -5.27 13.76
CA SER A 154 -4.80 -5.91 13.20
C SER A 154 -4.81 -5.86 11.68
N VAL A 155 -3.63 -5.87 11.08
CA VAL A 155 -3.44 -6.09 9.65
C VAL A 155 -2.45 -7.23 9.47
N LEU A 156 -2.77 -8.22 8.65
CA LEU A 156 -1.90 -9.35 8.34
C LEU A 156 -1.52 -9.30 6.86
N VAL A 157 -0.23 -9.34 6.56
CA VAL A 157 0.29 -9.35 5.19
C VAL A 157 0.96 -10.69 4.90
N LEU A 158 0.57 -11.30 3.78
CA LEU A 158 1.10 -12.56 3.25
C LEU A 158 1.76 -12.32 1.90
N ALA A 159 2.81 -13.09 1.63
CA ALA A 159 3.52 -13.08 0.36
C ALA A 159 3.06 -14.25 -0.52
N MET A 160 2.74 -13.96 -1.77
CA MET A 160 2.32 -14.93 -2.77
C MET A 160 3.27 -14.89 -3.97
N THR A 161 3.49 -16.04 -4.61
CA THR A 161 4.16 -16.07 -5.91
C THR A 161 3.32 -15.30 -6.92
N ARG A 162 3.99 -14.57 -7.83
CA ARG A 162 3.27 -13.94 -8.92
C ARG A 162 2.69 -15.02 -9.84
N PRO A 163 1.45 -14.86 -10.33
CA PRO A 163 0.93 -15.73 -11.37
C PRO A 163 1.86 -15.67 -12.59
N THR A 164 2.37 -16.81 -13.04
CA THR A 164 3.17 -16.89 -14.26
C THR A 164 2.23 -17.12 -15.46
N GLY A 165 1.48 -16.09 -15.86
CA GLY A 165 0.59 -16.18 -17.02
C GLY A 165 -0.91 -16.06 -16.68
N PHE A 166 -1.76 -16.49 -17.62
CA PHE A 166 -3.21 -16.23 -17.67
C PHE A 166 -3.91 -16.30 -16.30
N MET A 167 -4.90 -15.41 -16.14
CA MET A 167 -5.68 -14.99 -14.95
C MET A 167 -6.32 -16.07 -14.04
N VAL A 168 -5.89 -17.34 -14.11
CA VAL A 168 -6.58 -18.48 -13.49
C VAL A 168 -5.82 -19.04 -12.28
N ASP A 169 -4.51 -18.84 -12.18
CA ASP A 169 -3.74 -19.35 -11.03
C ASP A 169 -3.64 -18.27 -9.93
N PRO A 170 -4.38 -18.40 -8.81
CA PRO A 170 -4.05 -17.65 -7.61
C PRO A 170 -2.64 -18.07 -7.21
N GLY A 171 -1.74 -17.10 -7.05
CA GLY A 171 -0.36 -17.37 -6.63
C GLY A 171 -0.29 -18.30 -5.41
N ALA A 172 0.77 -19.08 -5.29
CA ALA A 172 0.97 -19.93 -4.11
C ALA A 172 1.54 -19.06 -2.96
N TYR A 173 1.05 -19.27 -1.74
CA TYR A 173 1.64 -18.61 -0.59
C TYR A 173 3.08 -19.09 -0.38
N LYS A 174 3.95 -18.15 -0.01
CA LYS A 174 5.34 -18.41 0.36
C LYS A 174 5.68 -17.70 1.67
N ASN A 175 6.81 -18.07 2.26
CA ASN A 175 7.34 -17.34 3.42
C ASN A 175 7.66 -15.90 3.01
N ALA A 176 7.20 -14.94 3.83
CA ALA A 176 7.59 -13.55 3.69
C ALA A 176 9.11 -13.39 3.89
N GLU A 177 9.71 -12.56 3.07
CA GLU A 177 11.11 -12.16 3.13
C GLU A 177 11.24 -10.70 3.60
N PRO A 178 12.45 -10.24 3.99
CA PRO A 178 12.63 -8.84 4.38
C PRO A 178 12.21 -7.83 3.30
N ALA A 179 12.28 -8.22 2.03
CA ALA A 179 11.80 -7.37 0.94
C ALA A 179 10.28 -7.24 0.91
N ASP A 180 9.55 -8.30 1.27
CA ASP A 180 8.10 -8.27 1.39
C ASP A 180 7.67 -7.37 2.55
N PHE A 181 8.42 -7.34 3.66
CA PHE A 181 8.19 -6.38 4.74
C PHE A 181 8.36 -4.93 4.28
N ARG A 182 9.42 -4.62 3.53
CA ARG A 182 9.64 -3.27 3.02
C ARG A 182 8.51 -2.84 2.08
N ASP A 183 8.09 -3.75 1.19
CA ASP A 183 6.98 -3.52 0.27
C ASP A 183 5.64 -3.36 1.02
N ALA A 184 5.41 -4.15 2.06
CA ALA A 184 4.24 -4.03 2.93
C ALA A 184 4.22 -2.69 3.69
N ALA A 185 5.35 -2.27 4.27
CA ALA A 185 5.46 -1.00 4.98
C ALA A 185 5.18 0.19 4.05
N ASP A 186 5.78 0.20 2.85
CA ASP A 186 5.51 1.23 1.83
C ASP A 186 4.03 1.20 1.41
N PHE A 187 3.44 0.01 1.19
CA PHE A 187 2.03 -0.13 0.84
C PHE A 187 1.11 0.42 1.93
N LEU A 188 1.28 0.01 3.19
CA LEU A 188 0.39 0.41 4.28
C LEU A 188 0.49 1.91 4.57
N LEU A 189 1.67 2.50 4.46
CA LEU A 189 1.86 3.94 4.69
C LEU A 189 1.34 4.79 3.53
N ASP A 190 1.38 4.30 2.28
CA ASP A 190 0.99 5.05 1.08
C ASP A 190 -0.43 4.72 0.55
N HIS A 191 -1.09 3.69 1.10
CA HIS A 191 -2.44 3.31 0.66
C HIS A 191 -3.42 4.47 0.88
N GLY A 192 -4.21 4.80 -0.15
CA GLY A 192 -5.11 5.96 -0.12
C GLY A 192 -4.42 7.31 -0.42
N ASN A 193 -3.13 7.34 -0.72
CA ASN A 193 -2.45 8.58 -1.12
C ASN A 193 -2.84 9.04 -2.55
N ASP A 194 -3.63 10.10 -2.62
CA ASP A 194 -4.10 10.69 -3.88
C ASP A 194 -2.97 11.35 -4.69
N LEU A 195 -1.88 11.83 -4.07
CA LEU A 195 -0.77 12.47 -4.80
C LEU A 195 -0.06 11.47 -5.72
N HIS A 196 0.23 10.28 -5.20
CA HIS A 196 0.73 9.18 -6.02
C HIS A 196 -0.36 8.61 -6.94
N GLY A 197 -1.65 8.77 -6.60
CA GLY A 197 -2.79 8.39 -7.45
C GLY A 197 -2.85 9.20 -8.73
N ASN A 198 -2.63 10.51 -8.58
CA ASN A 198 -2.70 11.48 -9.66
C ASN A 198 -1.45 11.49 -10.54
N LEU A 199 -0.26 11.21 -9.99
CA LEU A 199 0.97 11.08 -10.79
C LEU A 199 0.86 9.94 -11.82
N LEU A 200 0.24 8.82 -11.45
CA LEU A 200 -0.06 7.70 -12.36
C LEU A 200 -1.03 8.12 -13.47
N ARG A 201 -2.11 8.85 -13.13
CA ARG A 201 -3.08 9.36 -14.14
C ARG A 201 -2.45 10.38 -15.09
N GLN A 202 -1.59 11.28 -14.60
CA GLN A 202 -0.88 12.24 -15.45
C GLN A 202 0.12 11.54 -16.37
N THR A 203 0.88 10.57 -15.86
CA THR A 203 1.83 9.78 -16.66
C THR A 203 1.13 8.97 -17.75
N LEU A 204 -0.03 8.36 -17.43
CA LEU A 204 -0.86 7.66 -18.41
C LEU A 204 -1.53 8.64 -19.40
N GLY A 205 -1.93 9.82 -18.95
CA GLY A 205 -2.45 10.90 -19.81
C GLY A 205 -1.41 11.43 -20.80
N THR A 206 -0.12 11.46 -20.43
CA THR A 206 0.97 11.84 -21.33
C THR A 206 1.36 10.75 -22.34
N LEU A 207 1.11 9.46 -22.04
CA LEU A 207 1.34 8.34 -22.97
C LEU A 207 0.18 8.13 -23.96
N GLY A 208 -1.04 8.53 -23.60
CA GLY A 208 -2.25 8.44 -24.43
C GLY A 208 -2.46 9.62 -25.38
N GLY A 209 -1.39 10.15 -25.97
CA GLY A 209 -1.34 11.41 -26.72
C GLY A 209 -2.64 11.85 -27.41
N ARG A 210 -3.18 12.98 -26.96
CA ARG A 210 -3.63 14.04 -27.87
C ARG A 210 -2.86 15.32 -27.52
N PRO A 211 -2.33 16.06 -28.51
CA PRO A 211 -1.60 17.28 -28.25
C PRO A 211 -2.53 18.32 -27.63
N ALA A 212 -1.97 19.07 -26.67
CA ALA A 212 -2.57 20.27 -26.13
C ALA A 212 -2.82 21.27 -27.25
N GLU A 213 -4.08 21.64 -27.47
CA GLU A 213 -4.38 22.90 -28.14
C GLU A 213 -4.29 24.03 -27.09
N LEU A 214 -3.18 24.75 -27.15
CA LEU A 214 -3.12 26.13 -26.69
C LEU A 214 -4.19 26.93 -27.44
N GLY A 215 -5.18 27.42 -26.72
CA GLY A 215 -6.04 28.53 -27.12
C GLY A 215 -5.85 29.70 -26.16
N ALA A 216 -4.72 30.40 -26.24
CA ALA A 216 -4.60 31.73 -25.64
C ALA A 216 -5.26 32.74 -26.57
N SER A 217 -6.26 33.49 -26.10
CA SER A 217 -6.51 34.87 -26.57
C SER A 217 -7.71 35.54 -25.88
N LEU A 218 -7.34 36.56 -25.11
CA LEU A 218 -7.99 37.88 -25.01
C LEU A 218 -9.24 38.01 -24.14
N GLY A 219 -9.09 38.86 -23.13
CA GLY A 219 -10.14 39.26 -22.21
C GLY A 219 -11.19 40.17 -22.86
N SER A 220 -12.27 40.39 -22.13
CA SER A 220 -12.80 41.71 -21.81
C SER A 220 -14.13 41.60 -21.06
N LYS A 221 -14.20 42.39 -19.98
CA LYS A 221 -15.36 43.11 -19.46
C LYS A 221 -16.45 42.33 -18.70
N ALA A 222 -16.50 42.68 -17.42
CA ALA A 222 -17.70 42.79 -16.63
C ALA A 222 -18.83 43.51 -17.38
N VAL A 223 -20.05 42.98 -17.26
CA VAL A 223 -21.29 43.68 -17.54
C VAL A 223 -22.26 43.37 -16.40
N GLN A 224 -22.60 44.42 -15.65
CA GLN A 224 -23.71 44.48 -14.70
C GLN A 224 -25.06 44.37 -15.44
N PRO A 225 -26.12 43.86 -14.81
CA PRO A 225 -27.45 43.91 -15.41
C PRO A 225 -27.99 45.34 -15.48
N ALA A 226 -28.63 45.62 -16.62
CA ALA A 226 -29.15 46.91 -17.05
C ALA A 226 -30.29 47.43 -16.17
N ASN A 227 -30.25 48.75 -15.97
CA ASN A 227 -31.30 49.56 -15.38
C ASN A 227 -32.39 49.82 -16.42
N GLU A 228 -33.65 49.57 -16.07
CA GLU A 228 -34.82 49.83 -16.91
C GLU A 228 -35.14 51.32 -16.91
N ASN A 229 -35.11 51.96 -18.08
CA ASN A 229 -35.71 53.27 -18.32
C ASN A 229 -37.15 53.08 -18.81
N GLY A 230 -38.12 53.25 -17.91
CA GLY A 230 -39.52 53.52 -18.23
C GLY A 230 -39.80 55.00 -17.99
N GLY A 231 -40.12 55.74 -19.05
CA GLY A 231 -40.33 57.19 -19.03
C GLY A 231 -41.57 57.65 -18.25
N GLY A 232 -41.51 58.91 -17.80
CA GLY A 232 -42.63 59.59 -17.15
C GLY A 232 -42.33 61.06 -16.84
N ASN A 233 -42.70 61.91 -17.79
CA ASN A 233 -42.99 63.36 -17.74
C ASN A 233 -42.80 64.19 -16.44
N THR A 234 -42.09 65.32 -16.60
CA THR A 234 -42.43 66.73 -16.26
C THR A 234 -43.50 66.98 -15.17
N ILE A 235 -43.27 67.81 -14.13
CA ILE A 235 -43.54 69.27 -14.09
C ILE A 235 -42.93 69.91 -12.81
N VAL A 236 -42.14 70.96 -13.02
CA VAL A 236 -42.04 72.29 -12.33
C VAL A 236 -42.61 72.47 -10.90
N ALA A 237 -41.79 72.96 -9.97
CA ALA A 237 -42.01 74.21 -9.21
C ALA A 237 -40.92 74.46 -8.15
N GLU A 238 -40.53 75.72 -8.05
CA GLU A 238 -39.57 76.34 -7.13
C GLU A 238 -40.06 76.46 -5.68
N MET A 239 -39.05 76.63 -4.81
CA MET A 239 -38.97 77.52 -3.63
C MET A 239 -39.66 77.15 -2.30
N GLU A 240 -38.78 77.24 -1.28
CA GLU A 240 -38.93 77.34 0.19
C GLU A 240 -39.16 76.06 1.01
#